data_AF-A0AAT9LXX1-F1
#
_entry.id   AF-A0AAT9LXX1-F1
#
_cell.length_a   1.000
_cell.length_b   1.000
_cell.length_c   1.000
_cell.angle_alpha   90.00
_cell.angle_beta   90.00
_cell.angle_gamma   90.00
#
_symmetry.space_group_name_H-M   'P 1'
#
loop_
_entity.id
_entity.type
_entity.pdbx_description
1 polymer ?
#
loop_
_entity_poly.entity_id
_entity_poly.type
_entity_poly.pdbx_seq_one_letter_code
_entity_poly.pdbx_strand_id
1 'polypeptide(L)'
;MSGRLMVEDPAQCADNRPSFYADPVAWLVARAVEQTLTEPVERDQVAVLVMSATTTRPTMAGIADKAARGRVSPLRFAGANPGILAGLTCIQQGFTGPSLVLANEPADALDTAAAVVDSWLDSGQARHVVCVAHRADPNGHQARAVVVGGHDDRADRLAQLL
;
A
#
# COMPACT_ATOMS: atom_id res chain seq x y z
N MET A 1 6.16 -13.70 -6.61
CA MET A 1 4.94 -14.15 -5.88
C MET A 1 3.88 -13.07 -6.05
N SER A 2 2.60 -13.44 -6.16
CA SER A 2 1.48 -12.48 -6.34
C SER A 2 0.30 -12.85 -5.44
N GLY A 3 -0.30 -11.88 -4.78
CA GLY A 3 -1.51 -12.02 -3.96
C GLY A 3 -2.60 -11.04 -4.39
N ARG A 4 -3.87 -11.40 -4.17
CA ARG A 4 -5.03 -10.56 -4.47
C ARG A 4 -6.05 -10.69 -3.35
N LEU A 5 -6.51 -9.55 -2.85
CA LEU A 5 -7.57 -9.46 -1.86
C LEU A 5 -8.66 -8.51 -2.37
N MET A 6 -9.92 -8.93 -2.23
CA MET A 6 -11.10 -8.18 -2.65
C MET A 6 -12.09 -8.17 -1.48
N VAL A 7 -12.56 -7.00 -1.12
CA VAL A 7 -13.49 -6.77 -0.01
C VAL A 7 -14.50 -5.71 -0.41
N GLU A 8 -15.75 -5.84 0.03
CA GLU A 8 -16.75 -4.79 -0.20
C GLU A 8 -16.42 -3.54 0.63
N ASP A 9 -16.04 -3.72 1.89
CA ASP A 9 -15.64 -2.67 2.81
C ASP A 9 -14.24 -2.92 3.38
N PRO A 10 -13.25 -2.04 3.10
CA PRO A 10 -11.89 -2.19 3.61
C PRO A 10 -11.81 -2.09 5.14
N ALA A 11 -12.82 -1.56 5.82
CA ALA A 11 -12.85 -1.53 7.29
C ALA A 11 -12.88 -2.94 7.90
N GLN A 12 -13.32 -3.95 7.15
CA GLN A 12 -13.28 -5.35 7.56
C GLN A 12 -11.85 -5.88 7.74
N CYS A 13 -10.85 -5.25 7.11
CA CYS A 13 -9.45 -5.61 7.26
C CYS A 13 -8.77 -4.93 8.46
N ALA A 14 -9.42 -3.95 9.09
CA ALA A 14 -8.76 -3.06 10.03
C ALA A 14 -8.54 -3.68 11.42
N ASP A 15 -7.30 -3.63 11.91
CA ASP A 15 -6.93 -3.96 13.31
C ASP A 15 -6.49 -2.70 14.07
N ASN A 16 -7.35 -1.69 14.09
CA ASN A 16 -7.09 -0.43 14.79
C ASN A 16 -7.16 -0.61 16.32
N ARG A 17 -6.25 0.04 17.06
CA ARG A 17 -6.15 -0.04 18.52
C ARG A 17 -6.26 1.36 19.15
N PRO A 18 -6.56 1.50 20.46
CA PRO A 18 -6.68 2.82 21.09
C PRO A 18 -5.46 3.74 20.89
N SER A 19 -4.27 3.16 20.80
CA SER A 19 -3.00 3.88 20.58
C SER A 19 -2.53 3.91 19.13
N PHE A 20 -3.26 3.28 18.19
CA PHE A 20 -2.83 3.15 16.81
C PHE A 20 -4.01 3.15 15.84
N TYR A 21 -3.99 4.09 14.91
CA TYR A 21 -4.99 4.19 13.86
C TYR A 21 -4.32 4.30 12.50
N ALA A 22 -4.84 3.54 11.54
CA ALA A 22 -4.57 3.68 10.12
C ALA A 22 -5.86 3.57 9.31
N ASP A 23 -5.85 4.20 8.14
CA ASP A 23 -6.94 4.14 7.17
C ASP A 23 -7.29 2.68 6.80
N PRO A 24 -8.58 2.33 6.68
CA PRO A 24 -9.01 1.00 6.23
C PRO A 24 -8.33 0.47 4.96
N VAL A 25 -8.08 1.32 3.96
CA VAL A 25 -7.39 0.93 2.72
C VAL A 25 -5.94 0.54 3.00
N ALA A 26 -5.28 1.20 3.95
CA ALA A 26 -3.93 0.80 4.35
C ALA A 26 -3.92 -0.61 4.96
N TRP A 27 -4.92 -0.95 5.77
CA TRP A 27 -5.07 -2.29 6.32
C TRP A 27 -5.32 -3.34 5.24
N LEU A 28 -6.19 -3.04 4.27
CA LEU A 28 -6.40 -3.91 3.11
C LEU A 28 -5.10 -4.15 2.34
N VAL A 29 -4.32 -3.09 2.09
CA VAL A 29 -3.01 -3.17 1.43
C VAL A 29 -2.05 -4.07 2.23
N ALA A 30 -1.93 -3.84 3.54
CA ALA A 30 -1.05 -4.63 4.40
C ALA A 30 -1.43 -6.12 4.40
N ARG A 31 -2.72 -6.46 4.36
CA ARG A 31 -3.21 -7.85 4.27
C ARG A 31 -2.91 -8.49 2.91
N ALA A 32 -3.09 -7.75 1.81
CA ALA A 32 -2.72 -8.26 0.49
C ALA A 32 -1.22 -8.56 0.40
N VAL A 33 -0.38 -7.74 1.04
CA VAL A 33 1.06 -7.98 1.14
C VAL A 33 1.37 -9.19 2.00
N GLU A 34 0.78 -9.31 3.19
CA GLU A 34 0.92 -10.48 4.06
C GLU A 34 0.61 -11.78 3.31
N GLN A 35 -0.46 -11.82 2.51
CA GLN A 35 -0.83 -12.98 1.70
C GLN A 35 0.14 -13.28 0.55
N THR A 36 0.92 -12.29 0.11
CA THR A 36 1.88 -12.44 -0.99
C THR A 36 3.23 -12.98 -0.49
N LEU A 37 3.58 -12.70 0.77
CA LEU A 37 4.83 -13.11 1.39
C LEU A 37 4.69 -14.54 1.92
N THR A 38 4.95 -15.53 1.07
CA THR A 38 4.88 -16.95 1.47
C THR A 38 6.17 -17.45 2.13
N GLU A 39 7.27 -16.71 1.97
CA GLU A 39 8.59 -17.05 2.52
C GLU A 39 9.18 -15.86 3.27
N PRO A 40 10.05 -16.10 4.27
CA PRO A 40 10.75 -15.03 4.96
C PRO A 40 11.61 -14.21 4.01
N VAL A 41 11.52 -12.88 4.11
CA VAL A 41 12.36 -11.93 3.39
C VAL A 41 13.25 -11.15 4.36
N GLU A 42 14.46 -10.79 3.92
CA GLU A 42 15.36 -9.92 4.70
C GLU A 42 14.75 -8.51 4.75
N ARG A 43 14.28 -8.12 5.94
CA ARG A 43 13.42 -6.95 6.13
C ARG A 43 14.08 -5.62 5.73
N ASP A 44 15.39 -5.54 5.85
CA ASP A 44 16.19 -4.37 5.50
C ASP A 44 16.45 -4.22 4.00
N GLN A 45 16.00 -5.18 3.20
CA GLN A 45 16.18 -5.20 1.75
C GLN A 45 14.86 -5.13 0.97
N VAL A 46 13.75 -4.84 1.66
CA VAL A 46 12.43 -4.76 1.06
C VAL A 46 11.96 -3.31 0.99
N ALA A 47 11.74 -2.82 -0.23
CA ALA A 47 11.03 -1.57 -0.49
C ALA A 47 9.53 -1.84 -0.71
N VAL A 48 8.70 -0.80 -0.51
CA VAL A 48 7.24 -0.88 -0.70
C VAL A 48 6.75 0.24 -1.60
N LEU A 49 6.09 -0.10 -2.70
CA LEU A 49 5.44 0.85 -3.59
C LEU A 49 3.94 0.56 -3.66
N VAL A 50 3.11 1.57 -3.43
CA VAL A 50 1.65 1.43 -3.54
C VAL A 50 1.09 2.42 -4.55
N MET A 51 0.21 1.96 -5.44
CA MET A 51 -0.52 2.79 -6.39
C MET A 51 -2.00 2.83 -6.00
N SER A 52 -2.56 4.01 -5.87
CA SER A 52 -3.97 4.19 -5.48
C SER A 52 -4.45 5.60 -5.80
N ALA A 53 -5.47 5.76 -6.64
CA ALA A 53 -6.10 7.07 -6.85
C ALA A 53 -6.90 7.54 -5.62
N THR A 54 -7.59 6.58 -4.98
CA THR A 54 -8.43 6.82 -3.80
C THR A 54 -7.61 7.16 -2.56
N THR A 55 -6.42 6.56 -2.40
CA THR A 55 -5.57 6.65 -1.20
C THR A 55 -6.41 6.55 0.09
N THR A 56 -6.36 7.58 0.94
CA THR A 56 -7.09 7.73 2.20
C THR A 56 -8.21 8.76 2.13
N ARG A 57 -8.65 9.14 0.90
CA ARG A 57 -9.68 10.18 0.67
C ARG A 57 -10.95 9.96 1.50
N PRO A 58 -11.51 8.75 1.64
CA PRO A 58 -12.69 8.54 2.47
C PRO A 58 -12.47 8.92 3.95
N THR A 59 -11.32 8.57 4.54
CA THR A 59 -11.01 8.96 5.92
C THR A 59 -10.77 10.45 6.03
N MET A 60 -10.07 11.07 5.07
CA MET A 60 -9.87 12.53 5.04
C MET A 60 -11.21 13.28 4.96
N ALA A 61 -12.16 12.82 4.13
CA ALA A 61 -13.51 13.38 4.07
C ALA A 61 -14.25 13.22 5.40
N GLY A 62 -14.22 12.03 6.00
CA GLY A 62 -14.84 11.79 7.31
C GLY A 62 -14.21 12.61 8.45
N ILE A 63 -12.92 12.97 8.33
CA ILE A 63 -12.26 13.92 9.24
C ILE A 63 -12.80 15.33 9.02
N ALA A 64 -12.89 15.80 7.77
CA ALA A 64 -13.41 17.12 7.44
C ALA A 64 -14.84 17.32 7.96
N ASP A 65 -15.71 16.32 7.75
CA ASP A 65 -17.11 16.34 8.23
C ASP A 65 -17.21 16.45 9.75
N LYS A 66 -16.30 15.78 10.47
CA LYS A 66 -16.24 15.79 11.94
C LYS A 66 -15.61 17.07 12.48
N ALA A 67 -14.60 17.61 11.80
CA ALA A 67 -13.93 18.83 12.19
C ALA A 67 -14.92 20.02 12.23
N ALA A 68 -15.86 20.06 11.29
CA ALA A 68 -16.94 21.05 11.28
C ALA A 68 -17.87 20.97 12.52
N ARG A 69 -17.86 19.83 13.24
CA ARG A 69 -18.75 19.54 14.38
C ARG A 69 -18.01 19.45 15.72
N GLY A 70 -16.69 19.67 15.75
CA GLY A 70 -15.90 19.64 16.98
C GLY A 70 -14.52 19.01 16.81
N ARG A 71 -14.04 18.33 17.87
CA ARG A 71 -12.66 17.83 17.93
C ARG A 71 -12.48 16.53 17.14
N VAL A 72 -11.40 16.46 16.37
CA VAL A 72 -10.93 15.23 15.70
C VAL A 72 -9.75 14.64 16.47
N SER A 73 -9.70 13.32 16.58
CA SER A 73 -8.55 12.63 17.19
C SER A 73 -7.27 12.86 16.36
N PRO A 74 -6.16 13.31 16.97
CA PRO A 74 -4.86 13.42 16.29
C PRO A 74 -4.40 12.11 15.64
N LEU A 75 -4.71 10.96 16.26
CA LEU A 75 -4.38 9.65 15.69
C LEU A 75 -5.13 9.40 14.37
N ARG A 76 -6.37 9.86 14.26
CA ARG A 76 -7.12 9.75 13.00
C ARG A 76 -6.52 10.62 11.91
N PHE A 77 -6.08 11.83 12.26
CA PHE A 77 -5.41 12.71 11.31
C PHE A 77 -4.10 12.09 10.81
N ALA A 78 -3.27 11.58 11.72
CA ALA A 78 -2.04 10.88 11.37
C ALA A 78 -2.33 9.65 10.49
N GLY A 79 -3.29 8.81 10.86
CA GLY A 79 -3.62 7.60 10.10
C GLY A 79 -4.38 7.85 8.80
N ALA A 80 -4.75 9.09 8.47
CA ALA A 80 -5.38 9.47 7.21
C ALA A 80 -4.39 10.01 6.18
N ASN A 81 -3.08 10.01 6.46
CA ASN A 81 -2.08 10.45 5.48
C ASN A 81 -1.96 9.42 4.33
N PRO A 82 -1.87 9.81 3.05
CA PRO A 82 -1.75 8.86 1.94
C PRO A 82 -0.57 7.90 2.04
N GLY A 83 0.55 8.36 2.60
CA GLY A 83 1.76 7.55 2.83
C GLY A 83 1.53 6.35 3.75
N ILE A 84 0.46 6.34 4.55
CA ILE A 84 0.14 5.26 5.48
C ILE A 84 -0.16 3.94 4.77
N LEU A 85 -0.56 3.96 3.48
CA LEU A 85 -0.76 2.74 2.69
C LEU A 85 0.52 1.92 2.59
N ALA A 86 1.66 2.56 2.29
CA ALA A 86 2.96 1.91 2.29
C ALA A 86 3.51 1.79 3.72
N GLY A 87 3.40 2.87 4.52
CA GLY A 87 3.97 2.93 5.86
C GLY A 87 3.42 1.88 6.83
N LEU A 88 2.10 1.61 6.81
CA LEU A 88 1.51 0.56 7.63
C LEU A 88 2.07 -0.82 7.26
N THR A 89 2.24 -1.08 5.97
CA THR A 89 2.85 -2.34 5.49
C THR A 89 4.27 -2.48 6.05
N CYS A 90 5.08 -1.43 5.98
CA CYS A 90 6.42 -1.44 6.57
C CYS A 90 6.37 -1.70 8.08
N ILE A 91 5.46 -1.06 8.82
CA ILE A 91 5.28 -1.27 10.26
C ILE A 91 4.91 -2.73 10.58
N GLN A 92 3.94 -3.30 9.86
CA GLN A 92 3.42 -4.65 10.12
C GLN A 92 4.43 -5.74 9.77
N GLN A 93 5.15 -5.58 8.65
CA GLN A 93 6.10 -6.58 8.17
C GLN A 93 7.53 -6.33 8.68
N GLY A 94 7.78 -5.18 9.31
CA GLY A 94 9.07 -4.75 9.82
C GLY A 94 10.06 -4.31 8.74
N PHE A 95 9.58 -3.93 7.55
CA PHE A 95 10.43 -3.49 6.44
C PHE A 95 11.07 -2.13 6.71
N THR A 96 12.34 -1.98 6.32
CA THR A 96 13.09 -0.74 6.51
C THR A 96 13.67 -0.15 5.23
N GLY A 97 13.35 -0.73 4.07
CA GLY A 97 13.72 -0.14 2.78
C GLY A 97 12.86 1.08 2.41
N PRO A 98 13.12 1.69 1.23
CA PRO A 98 12.33 2.81 0.71
C PRO A 98 10.84 2.49 0.63
N SER A 99 10.00 3.51 0.83
CA SER A 99 8.56 3.37 0.62
C SER A 99 7.97 4.57 -0.12
N LEU A 100 7.01 4.30 -1.02
CA LEU A 100 6.36 5.31 -1.85
C LEU A 100 4.88 4.98 -2.08
N VAL A 101 4.07 6.03 -2.16
CA VAL A 101 2.69 5.95 -2.62
C VAL A 101 2.52 6.84 -3.85
N LEU A 102 2.10 6.25 -4.98
CA LEU A 102 1.70 6.95 -6.19
C LEU A 102 0.18 7.18 -6.15
N ALA A 103 -0.23 8.45 -6.06
CA ALA A 103 -1.62 8.86 -5.90
C ALA A 103 -2.39 8.91 -7.24
N ASN A 104 -2.25 7.87 -8.04
CA ASN A 104 -2.80 7.74 -9.40
C ASN A 104 -3.52 6.39 -9.54
N GLU A 105 -4.37 6.26 -10.57
CA GLU A 105 -4.89 4.95 -10.94
C GLU A 105 -3.74 4.01 -11.27
N PRO A 106 -3.77 2.73 -10.84
CA PRO A 106 -2.65 1.82 -11.08
C PRO A 106 -2.26 1.67 -12.55
N ALA A 107 -3.23 1.76 -13.47
CA ALA A 107 -2.97 1.72 -14.91
C ALA A 107 -2.14 2.94 -15.39
N ASP A 108 -2.41 4.13 -14.85
CA ASP A 108 -1.71 5.36 -15.22
C ASP A 108 -0.35 5.50 -14.51
N ALA A 109 -0.19 4.80 -13.38
CA ALA A 109 1.00 4.85 -12.54
C ALA A 109 2.07 3.82 -12.91
N LEU A 110 1.75 2.84 -13.78
CA LEU A 110 2.57 1.65 -13.97
C LEU A 110 3.98 1.97 -14.47
N ASP A 111 4.12 2.86 -15.46
CA ASP A 111 5.42 3.25 -16.00
C ASP A 111 6.27 4.00 -14.96
N THR A 112 5.62 4.85 -14.14
CA THR A 112 6.31 5.55 -13.04
C THR A 112 6.73 4.55 -11.96
N ALA A 113 5.87 3.58 -11.64
CA ALA A 113 6.19 2.52 -10.69
C ALA A 113 7.37 1.68 -11.17
N ALA A 114 7.38 1.29 -12.45
CA ALA A 114 8.49 0.54 -13.06
C ALA A 114 9.81 1.31 -12.94
N ALA A 115 9.84 2.59 -13.31
CA ALA A 115 11.05 3.41 -13.20
C ALA A 115 11.57 3.54 -11.76
N VAL A 116 10.67 3.67 -10.77
CA VAL A 116 11.06 3.72 -9.35
C VAL A 116 11.58 2.36 -8.87
N VAL A 117 10.91 1.28 -9.24
CA VAL A 117 11.31 -0.10 -8.91
C VAL A 117 12.71 -0.39 -9.47
N ASP A 118 12.94 -0.09 -10.75
CA ASP A 118 14.25 -0.27 -11.38
C ASP A 118 15.31 0.55 -10.67
N SER A 119 15.03 1.83 -10.39
CA SER A 119 15.97 2.68 -9.67
C SER A 119 16.36 2.10 -8.30
N TRP A 120 15.41 1.62 -7.51
CA TRP A 120 15.69 1.05 -6.18
C TRP A 120 16.47 -0.27 -6.25
N LEU A 121 16.14 -1.13 -7.21
CA LEU A 121 16.81 -2.42 -7.39
C LEU A 121 18.23 -2.24 -7.93
N ASP A 122 18.40 -1.42 -8.96
CA ASP A 122 19.68 -1.27 -9.66
C ASP A 122 20.70 -0.49 -8.82
N SER A 123 20.24 0.44 -7.98
CA SER A 123 21.09 1.14 -7.01
C SER A 123 21.37 0.33 -5.73
N GLY A 124 20.75 -0.83 -5.57
CA GLY A 124 20.89 -1.68 -4.38
C GLY A 124 20.23 -1.11 -3.11
N GLN A 125 19.36 -0.10 -3.23
CA GLN A 125 18.56 0.42 -2.11
C GLN A 125 17.56 -0.61 -1.57
N ALA A 126 17.18 -1.59 -2.40
CA ALA A 126 16.43 -2.76 -2.00
C ALA A 126 16.84 -3.95 -2.87
N ARG A 127 16.74 -5.16 -2.35
CA ARG A 127 16.82 -6.38 -3.18
C ARG A 127 15.46 -6.78 -3.75
N HIS A 128 14.39 -6.42 -3.05
CA HIS A 128 13.02 -6.79 -3.38
C HIS A 128 12.13 -5.55 -3.25
N VAL A 129 11.17 -5.39 -4.16
CA VAL A 129 10.13 -4.35 -4.05
C VAL A 129 8.77 -5.01 -4.02
N VAL A 130 8.04 -4.80 -2.93
CA VAL A 130 6.63 -5.14 -2.84
C VAL A 130 5.85 -4.03 -3.53
N CYS A 131 5.21 -4.35 -4.65
CA CYS A 131 4.38 -3.43 -5.40
C CYS A 131 2.92 -3.77 -5.18
N VAL A 132 2.08 -2.78 -4.88
CA VAL A 132 0.66 -2.96 -4.63
C VAL A 132 -0.15 -2.02 -5.50
N ALA A 133 -1.14 -2.55 -6.22
CA ALA A 133 -2.18 -1.78 -6.88
C ALA A 133 -3.47 -1.88 -6.08
N HIS A 134 -3.97 -0.73 -5.64
CA HIS A 134 -5.29 -0.60 -5.04
C HIS A 134 -6.25 0.10 -5.99
N ARG A 135 -7.42 -0.51 -6.20
CA ARG A 135 -8.54 0.03 -6.97
C ARG A 135 -9.79 0.02 -6.11
N ALA A 136 -10.60 1.07 -6.23
CA ALA A 136 -11.93 1.13 -5.63
C ALA A 136 -12.96 1.34 -6.73
N ASP A 137 -14.03 0.56 -6.70
CA ASP A 137 -15.17 0.66 -7.61
C ASP A 137 -16.49 0.53 -6.82
N PRO A 138 -17.67 0.69 -7.45
CA PRO A 138 -18.94 0.62 -6.74
C PRO A 138 -19.22 -0.72 -6.02
N ASN A 139 -18.55 -1.81 -6.41
CA ASN A 139 -18.69 -3.14 -5.80
C ASN A 139 -17.67 -3.38 -4.68
N GLY A 140 -16.76 -2.43 -4.40
CA GLY A 140 -15.85 -2.49 -3.27
C GLY A 140 -14.41 -2.13 -3.61
N HIS A 141 -13.50 -2.70 -2.85
CA HIS A 141 -12.08 -2.43 -2.87
C HIS A 141 -11.27 -3.67 -3.21
N GLN A 142 -10.26 -3.48 -4.05
CA GLN A 142 -9.33 -4.53 -4.43
C GLN A 142 -7.90 -4.07 -4.22
N ALA A 143 -7.09 -4.92 -3.59
CA ALA A 143 -5.65 -4.77 -3.53
C ALA A 143 -4.98 -6.00 -4.17
N ARG A 144 -4.08 -5.75 -5.12
CA ARG A 144 -3.20 -6.76 -5.72
C ARG A 144 -1.78 -6.42 -5.35
N ALA A 145 -1.03 -7.42 -4.88
CA ALA A 145 0.35 -7.25 -4.49
C ALA A 145 1.24 -8.23 -5.26
N VAL A 146 2.42 -7.78 -5.65
CA VAL A 146 3.46 -8.61 -6.26
C VAL A 146 4.80 -8.29 -5.61
N VAL A 147 5.67 -9.29 -5.54
CA VAL A 147 7.08 -9.09 -5.16
C VAL A 147 7.91 -9.09 -6.43
N VAL A 148 8.64 -8.00 -6.65
CA VAL A 148 9.60 -7.82 -7.75
C VAL A 148 11.01 -7.92 -7.20
N GLY A 149 11.88 -8.64 -7.88
CA GLY A 149 13.31 -8.76 -7.60
C GLY A 149 14.02 -9.32 -8.84
N GLY A 150 15.34 -9.44 -8.82
CA GLY A 150 16.11 -9.87 -9.99
C GLY A 150 15.90 -8.97 -11.22
N HIS A 151 16.51 -9.30 -12.36
CA HIS A 151 16.44 -8.46 -13.56
C HIS A 151 15.47 -8.99 -14.64
N ASP A 152 15.18 -10.29 -14.67
CA ASP A 152 14.63 -10.96 -15.86
C ASP A 152 13.09 -11.00 -15.95
N ASP A 153 12.35 -10.49 -14.96
CA ASP A 153 10.87 -10.64 -14.88
C ASP A 153 10.15 -9.38 -14.35
N ARG A 154 10.81 -8.21 -14.31
CA ARG A 154 10.25 -7.03 -13.61
C ARG A 154 8.96 -6.50 -14.25
N ALA A 155 8.97 -6.31 -15.56
CA ALA A 155 7.82 -5.78 -16.31
C ALA A 155 6.62 -6.73 -16.24
N ASP A 156 6.85 -8.02 -16.45
CA ASP A 156 5.83 -9.07 -16.41
C ASP A 156 5.21 -9.21 -15.01
N ARG A 157 5.99 -9.02 -13.95
CA ARG A 157 5.48 -8.96 -12.56
C ARG A 157 4.62 -7.74 -12.33
N LEU A 158 5.05 -6.56 -12.76
CA LEU A 158 4.28 -5.34 -12.59
C LEU A 158 2.97 -5.39 -13.40
N ALA A 159 2.96 -6.01 -14.58
CA ALA A 159 1.75 -6.20 -15.37
C ALA A 159 0.67 -7.02 -14.64
N GLN A 160 1.03 -7.91 -13.70
CA GLN A 160 0.07 -8.68 -12.89
C GLN A 160 -0.73 -7.83 -11.90
N LEU A 161 -0.36 -6.56 -11.72
CA LEU A 161 -1.07 -5.61 -10.86
C LEU A 161 -2.32 -5.02 -11.50
N LEU A 162 -2.47 -5.13 -12.82
CA LEU A 162 -3.65 -4.67 -13.55
C LEU A 162 -4.75 -5.75 -13.58
#